data_AF-A0A0G1WJY5-F1
#
_entry.id   AF-A0A0G1WJY5-F1
#
_cell.length_a   1.000
_cell.length_b   1.000
_cell.length_c   1.000
_cell.angle_alpha   90.00
_cell.angle_beta   90.00
_cell.angle_gamma   90.00
#
_symmetry.space_group_name_H-M   'P 1'
#
loop_
_entity.id
_entity.type
_entity.pdbx_description
1 polymer ?
#
loop_
_entity_poly.entity_id
_entity_poly.type
_entity_poly.pdbx_seq_one_letter_code
_entity_poly.pdbx_strand_id
1 'polypeptide(L)'
;MADTIPNWVLQRYAILFRKYKDKEFTFKEAMTAIKEDDKVYASMVLSELRKAGWLEIKINPDDARRRIYTLIMPEEVMENIKVTI
;
A
#
# COMPACT_ATOMS: atom_id res chain seq x y z
N MET A 1 -5.28 16.26 0.99
CA MET A 1 -3.97 16.82 0.61
C MET A 1 -3.16 15.62 0.13
N ALA A 2 -2.72 15.60 -1.13
CA ALA A 2 -1.84 14.54 -1.61
C ALA A 2 -0.45 14.82 -1.04
N ASP A 3 -0.25 14.44 0.22
CA ASP A 3 1.03 14.62 0.90
C ASP A 3 2.07 13.78 0.15
N THR A 4 3.18 14.42 -0.23
CA THR A 4 4.27 13.77 -0.95
C THR A 4 4.74 12.54 -0.18
N ILE A 5 4.64 11.36 -0.82
CA ILE A 5 5.04 10.11 -0.19
C ILE A 5 6.53 10.14 0.19
N PRO A 6 6.90 9.85 1.45
CA PRO A 6 8.30 9.83 1.84
C PRO A 6 9.09 8.77 1.05
N ASN A 7 10.34 9.07 0.70
CA ASN A 7 11.20 8.16 -0.09
C ASN A 7 11.32 6.75 0.52
N TRP A 8 11.38 6.65 1.85
CA TRP A 8 11.47 5.34 2.52
C TRP A 8 10.18 4.51 2.33
N VAL A 9 9.01 5.15 2.27
CA VAL A 9 7.73 4.47 1.99
C VAL A 9 7.70 4.02 0.52
N LEU A 10 8.17 4.85 -0.40
CA LEU A 10 8.26 4.51 -1.83
C LEU A 10 9.18 3.30 -2.09
N GLN A 11 10.29 3.16 -1.34
CA GLN A 11 11.14 1.96 -1.40
C GLN A 11 10.38 0.70 -0.97
N ARG A 12 9.54 0.78 0.07
CA ARG A 12 8.72 -0.36 0.51
C ARG A 12 7.59 -0.66 -0.47
N TYR A 13 7.00 0.38 -1.09
CA TYR A 13 6.10 0.22 -2.21
C TYR A 13 6.75 -0.59 -3.33
N ALA A 14 7.97 -0.25 -3.76
CA ALA A 14 8.65 -0.99 -4.82
C ALA A 14 8.83 -2.49 -4.49
N ILE A 15 9.10 -2.82 -3.22
CA ILE A 15 9.20 -4.21 -2.74
C ILE A 15 7.85 -4.92 -2.84
N LEU A 16 6.78 -4.30 -2.34
CA LEU A 16 5.43 -4.84 -2.42
C LEU A 16 4.97 -4.98 -3.88
N PHE A 17 5.21 -3.96 -4.69
CA PHE A 17 4.81 -3.89 -6.09
C PHE A 17 5.51 -4.96 -6.93
N ARG A 18 6.81 -5.19 -6.72
CA ARG A 18 7.53 -6.28 -7.39
C ARG A 18 6.91 -7.66 -7.11
N LYS A 19 6.33 -7.85 -5.92
CA LYS A 19 5.79 -9.14 -5.47
C LYS A 19 4.31 -9.32 -5.81
N TYR A 20 3.50 -8.30 -5.60
CA TYR A 20 2.05 -8.36 -5.71
C TYR A 20 1.52 -7.66 -6.96
N LYS A 21 2.16 -6.60 -7.45
CA LYS A 21 1.69 -5.78 -8.58
C LYS A 21 0.20 -5.42 -8.42
N ASP A 22 -0.64 -5.96 -9.30
CA ASP A 22 -2.09 -5.82 -9.39
C ASP A 22 -2.86 -6.83 -8.53
N LYS A 23 -2.16 -7.77 -7.87
CA LYS A 23 -2.76 -8.79 -7.02
C LYS A 23 -3.08 -8.25 -5.64
N GLU A 24 -4.19 -8.75 -5.11
CA GLU A 24 -4.60 -8.57 -3.73
C GLU A 24 -3.67 -9.31 -2.76
N PHE A 25 -3.44 -8.72 -1.59
CA PHE A 25 -2.66 -9.33 -0.51
C PHE A 25 -3.19 -8.95 0.86
N THR A 26 -2.79 -9.72 1.87
CA THR A 26 -3.16 -9.51 3.27
C THR A 26 -2.08 -8.77 4.04
N PHE A 27 -2.42 -8.30 5.25
CA PHE A 27 -1.45 -7.68 6.15
C PHE A 27 -0.25 -8.61 6.45
N LYS A 28 -0.52 -9.90 6.67
CA LYS A 28 0.51 -10.90 6.95
C LYS A 28 1.48 -11.05 5.78
N GLU A 29 0.95 -11.06 4.56
CA GLU A 29 1.75 -11.13 3.34
C GLU A 29 2.60 -9.87 3.14
N ALA A 30 2.04 -8.70 3.43
CA ALA A 30 2.77 -7.43 3.42
C ALA A 30 3.98 -7.46 4.37
N MET A 31 3.79 -7.93 5.62
CA MET A 31 4.88 -8.10 6.58
C MET A 31 5.98 -9.01 6.04
N THR A 32 5.61 -10.18 5.53
CA THR A 32 6.56 -11.14 4.95
C THR A 32 7.33 -10.54 3.76
N ALA A 33 6.69 -9.69 2.96
CA ALA A 33 7.32 -9.06 1.80
C ALA A 33 8.29 -7.94 2.18
N ILE A 34 7.93 -7.10 3.16
CA ILE A 34 8.76 -6.00 3.64
C ILE A 34 9.98 -6.51 4.44
N LYS A 35 10.03 -7.83 4.71
CA LYS A 35 11.09 -8.52 5.47
C LYS A 35 11.27 -7.93 6.88
N GLU A 36 10.16 -7.50 7.48
CA GLU A 36 10.16 -7.04 8.85
C GLU A 36 9.13 -7.83 9.65
N ASP A 37 9.59 -8.46 10.73
CA ASP A 37 8.73 -9.04 11.76
C ASP A 37 8.09 -7.95 12.65
N ASP A 38 8.36 -6.68 12.34
CA ASP A 38 7.77 -5.53 13.02
C ASP A 38 6.39 -5.18 12.43
N LYS A 39 5.35 -5.56 13.17
CA LYS A 39 3.95 -5.24 12.86
C LYS A 39 3.68 -3.73 12.84
N VAL A 40 4.34 -2.97 13.70
CA VAL A 40 4.16 -1.51 13.80
C VAL A 40 4.71 -0.87 12.53
N TYR A 41 5.90 -1.27 12.11
CA TYR A 41 6.51 -0.78 10.89
C TYR A 41 5.67 -1.10 9.64
N ALA A 42 5.24 -2.35 9.48
CA ALA A 42 4.39 -2.74 8.35
C ALA A 42 3.06 -1.97 8.34
N SER A 43 2.45 -1.76 9.52
CA SER A 43 1.23 -0.95 9.63
C SER A 43 1.46 0.52 9.29
N MET A 44 2.60 1.08 9.67
CA MET A 44 2.99 2.44 9.33
C MET A 44 3.16 2.59 7.81
N VAL A 45 3.91 1.69 7.15
CA VAL A 45 4.09 1.68 5.68
C VAL A 45 2.75 1.66 4.95
N LEU A 46 1.86 0.73 5.30
CA LEU A 46 0.57 0.59 4.61
C LEU A 46 -0.35 1.81 4.85
N SER A 47 -0.27 2.41 6.04
CA SER A 47 -1.03 3.62 6.37
C SER A 47 -0.56 4.82 5.55
N GLU A 48 0.76 5.02 5.42
CA GLU A 48 1.32 6.10 4.61
C GLU A 48 1.01 5.93 3.12
N LEU A 49 1.10 4.70 2.59
CA LEU A 49 0.72 4.40 1.21
C LEU A 49 -0.75 4.72 0.94
N ARG A 50 -1.63 4.32 1.85
CA ARG A 50 -3.07 4.60 1.74
C ARG A 50 -3.35 6.09 1.77
N LYS A 51 -2.76 6.84 2.70
CA LYS A 51 -2.93 8.30 2.79
C LYS A 51 -2.46 9.01 1.53
N ALA A 52 -1.36 8.54 0.94
CA ALA A 52 -0.80 9.08 -0.28
C ALA A 52 -1.51 8.59 -1.56
N GLY A 53 -2.53 7.73 -1.46
CA GLY A 53 -3.29 7.22 -2.61
C GLY A 53 -2.57 6.16 -3.44
N TRP A 54 -1.57 5.47 -2.88
CA TRP A 54 -0.82 4.38 -3.55
C TRP A 54 -1.37 2.98 -3.21
N LEU A 55 -2.36 2.91 -2.33
CA LEU A 55 -2.88 1.65 -1.79
C LEU A 55 -4.37 1.75 -1.49
N GLU A 56 -5.15 0.83 -2.06
CA GLU A 56 -6.54 0.61 -1.68
C GLU A 56 -6.66 -0.44 -0.58
N ILE A 57 -7.67 -0.29 0.26
CA ILE A 57 -7.99 -1.23 1.32
C ILE A 57 -9.47 -1.57 1.24
N LYS A 58 -9.77 -2.87 1.14
CA LYS A 58 -11.12 -3.42 1.17
C LYS A 58 -11.29 -4.32 2.38
N ILE A 59 -12.52 -4.36 2.91
CA ILE A 59 -12.89 -5.36 3.91
C ILE A 59 -13.07 -6.68 3.17
N ASN A 60 -12.53 -7.77 3.72
CA ASN A 60 -12.74 -9.09 3.13
C ASN A 60 -14.24 -9.47 3.29
N PRO A 61 -14.94 -9.82 2.20
CA PRO A 61 -16.37 -10.13 2.24
C PRO A 61 -16.69 -11.39 3.07
N ASP A 62 -15.74 -12.32 3.20
CA ASP A 62 -15.90 -13.57 3.95
C ASP A 62 -15.53 -13.44 5.43
N ASP A 63 -14.65 -12.50 5.78
CA ASP A 63 -14.24 -12.22 7.16
C ASP A 63 -14.00 -10.72 7.37
N ALA A 64 -14.99 -10.04 7.95
CA ALA A 64 -14.95 -8.59 8.18
C ALA A 64 -13.77 -8.13 9.06
N ARG A 65 -13.08 -9.05 9.75
CA ARG A 65 -11.88 -8.75 10.55
C ARG A 65 -10.60 -8.72 9.70
N ARG A 66 -10.67 -9.20 8.45
CA ARG A 66 -9.54 -9.21 7.52
C ARG A 66 -9.66 -8.06 6.54
N ARG A 67 -8.51 -7.48 6.24
CA ARG A 67 -8.37 -6.45 5.21
C ARG A 67 -7.60 -7.02 4.04
N ILE A 68 -8.08 -6.69 2.86
CA ILE A 68 -7.45 -6.97 1.58
C ILE A 68 -6.84 -5.65 1.08
N TYR A 69 -5.60 -5.73 0.66
CA TYR A 69 -4.79 -4.62 0.20
C TYR A 69 -4.50 -4.78 -1.29
N THR A 70 -4.63 -3.70 -2.05
CA THR A 70 -4.34 -3.66 -3.49
C THR A 70 -3.49 -2.44 -3.79
N LEU A 71 -2.35 -2.62 -4.45
CA LEU A 71 -1.49 -1.49 -4.85
C LEU A 71 -2.10 -0.83 -6.09
N ILE A 72 -2.07 0.50 -6.10
CA ILE A 72 -2.48 1.29 -7.27
C ILE A 72 -1.26 1.46 -8.17
N MET A 73 -1.43 1.33 -9.49
CA MET A 73 -0.33 1.48 -10.43
C MET A 73 0.27 2.91 -10.37
N PRO A 74 1.60 3.06 -10.49
CA PRO A 74 2.22 4.39 -10.44
C PRO A 74 1.63 5.37 -11.45
N GLU A 75 1.26 4.88 -12.64
CA GLU A 75 0.62 5.66 -13.69
C GLU A 75 -0.71 6.26 -13.23
N GLU A 76 -1.56 5.44 -12.60
CA GLU A 76 -2.86 5.87 -12.05
C GLU A 76 -2.69 6.85 -10.89
N VAL A 77 -1.68 6.66 -10.04
CA VAL A 77 -1.40 7.60 -8.94
C VAL A 77 -0.98 8.96 -9.50
N MET A 78 -0.13 8.98 -10.52
CA MET A 78 0.35 10.20 -11.16
C MET A 78 -0.78 10.97 -11.86
N GLU A 79 -1.75 10.28 -12.45
CA GLU A 79 -2.94 10.92 -13.02
C GLU A 79 -3.80 11.60 -11.95
N ASN A 80 -4.05 10.92 -10.83
CA ASN A 80 -4.83 11.48 -9.73
C ASN A 80 -4.18 12.71 -9.07
N ILE A 81 -2.84 12.73 -9.00
CA ILE A 81 -2.09 13.88 -8.50
C ILE A 81 -2.23 15.08 -9.46
N LYS A 82 -2.20 14.87 -10.78
CA LYS A 82 -2.32 15.95 -11.78
C LYS A 82 -3.67 16.65 -11.79
N VAL A 83 -4.76 15.96 -11.40
CA VAL A 83 -6.12 16.56 -11.37
C VAL A 83 -6.31 17.51 -10.18
N THR A 84 -5.43 17.47 -9.18
CA THR A 84 -5.59 18.24 -7.92
C THR A 84 -4.70 19.49 -7.84
N ILE A 85 -3.84 19.75 -8.84
CA ILE A 85 -2.90 20.90 -8.88
C ILE A 85 -3.38 21.95 -9.87
#